data_AF-A0A662FQV3-F1
#
_entry.id   AF-A0A662FQV3-F1
#
_cell.length_a   1.000
_cell.length_b   1.000
_cell.length_c   1.000
_cell.angle_alpha   90.00
_cell.angle_beta   90.00
_cell.angle_gamma   90.00
#
_symmetry.space_group_name_H-M   'P 1'
#
loop_
_entity.id
_entity.type
_entity.pdbx_description
1 polymer ?
#
loop_
_entity_poly.entity_id
_entity_poly.type
_entity_poly.pdbx_seq_one_letter_code
_entity_poly.pdbx_strand_id
1 'polypeptide(L)'
;MEVFDGTVYIEEKLDGSQFSIVLRNGDVEVYSRGRNIVRGFEPTVYRGIWSWVYSRYSELVNVPEYYVLYGEWLRVRHTVPYDMLPDWAVIFDVLDLRSNRFLDYSLKKRVVDDLGLTSPPLVCVLNVKCSTRRDVDDVVRKLARLAEGKSAFSRIAHSME
;
A
#
# COMPACT_ATOMS: atom_id res chain seq x y z
N MET A 1 -8.09 -19.60 22.40
CA MET A 1 -8.17 -18.20 21.94
C MET A 1 -8.04 -18.27 20.43
N GLU A 2 -9.13 -18.05 19.68
CA GLU A 2 -9.04 -18.02 18.22
C GLU A 2 -8.15 -16.84 17.82
N VAL A 3 -7.17 -17.07 16.96
CA VAL A 3 -6.26 -16.04 16.46
C VAL A 3 -6.96 -15.26 15.35
N PHE A 4 -7.72 -15.94 14.48
CA PHE A 4 -8.53 -15.34 13.43
C PHE A 4 -9.50 -16.37 12.83
N ASP A 5 -10.75 -16.01 12.57
CA ASP A 5 -11.71 -16.82 11.78
C ASP A 5 -12.44 -15.89 10.81
N GLY A 6 -12.17 -16.01 9.52
CA GLY A 6 -12.77 -15.14 8.51
C GLY A 6 -12.06 -15.13 7.16
N THR A 7 -12.42 -14.13 6.35
CA THR A 7 -11.85 -13.90 5.02
C THR A 7 -10.63 -12.98 5.10
N VAL A 8 -9.54 -13.37 4.43
CA VAL A 8 -8.35 -12.54 4.24
C VAL A 8 -8.12 -12.26 2.76
N TYR A 9 -7.77 -11.00 2.47
CA TYR A 9 -7.37 -10.53 1.16
C TYR A 9 -5.85 -10.41 1.15
N ILE A 10 -5.19 -11.07 0.21
CA ILE A 10 -3.73 -11.12 0.15
C ILE A 10 -3.27 -10.26 -0.99
N GLU A 11 -2.60 -9.16 -0.67
CA GLU A 11 -2.02 -8.23 -1.64
C GLU A 11 -0.50 -8.43 -1.76
N GLU A 12 0.05 -8.17 -2.94
CA GLU A 12 1.50 -8.17 -3.13
C GLU A 12 2.14 -7.08 -2.26
N LYS A 13 3.08 -7.47 -1.40
CA LYS A 13 3.88 -6.50 -0.66
C LYS A 13 4.95 -5.94 -1.58
N LEU A 14 4.87 -4.64 -1.84
CA LEU A 14 5.86 -3.92 -2.64
C LEU A 14 7.08 -3.51 -1.77
N ASP A 15 8.23 -3.38 -2.42
CA ASP A 15 9.52 -3.04 -1.82
C ASP A 15 9.91 -1.61 -2.18
N GLY A 16 9.50 -0.67 -1.32
CA GLY A 16 9.83 0.73 -1.45
C GLY A 16 9.85 1.44 -0.11
N SER A 17 9.49 2.71 -0.13
CA SER A 17 9.44 3.56 1.05
C SER A 17 8.00 3.94 1.40
N GLN A 18 7.53 3.50 2.56
CA GLN A 18 6.19 3.84 3.05
C GLN A 18 6.00 5.35 3.21
N PHE A 19 4.90 5.88 2.68
CA PHE A 19 4.46 7.25 2.88
C PHE A 19 2.95 7.30 3.15
N SER A 20 2.46 8.42 3.66
CA SER A 20 1.03 8.67 3.83
C SER A 20 0.64 10.05 3.36
N ILE A 21 -0.60 10.19 2.89
CA ILE A 21 -1.21 11.45 2.46
C ILE A 21 -2.40 11.75 3.36
N VAL A 22 -2.53 13.01 3.75
CA VAL A 22 -3.76 13.56 4.36
C VAL A 22 -4.14 14.85 3.64
N LEU A 23 -5.43 15.12 3.55
CA LEU A 23 -5.95 16.43 3.21
C LEU A 23 -6.24 17.17 4.52
N ARG A 24 -5.71 18.38 4.68
CA ARG A 24 -5.94 19.21 5.86
C ARG A 24 -6.24 20.63 5.43
N ASN A 25 -7.44 21.12 5.74
CA ASN A 25 -7.86 22.48 5.36
C ASN A 25 -7.71 22.75 3.85
N GLY A 26 -7.95 21.75 3.01
CA GLY A 26 -7.74 21.83 1.56
C GLY A 26 -6.30 21.68 1.06
N ASP A 27 -5.31 21.53 1.96
CA ASP A 27 -3.92 21.30 1.59
C ASP A 27 -3.53 19.82 1.69
N VAL A 28 -2.83 19.33 0.67
CA VAL A 28 -2.29 17.97 0.64
C VAL A 28 -0.98 17.93 1.41
N GLU A 29 -0.94 17.14 2.47
CA GLU A 29 0.25 16.91 3.29
C GLU A 29 0.76 15.47 3.09
N VAL A 30 2.09 15.31 3.03
CA VAL A 30 2.74 14.00 2.86
C VAL A 30 3.64 13.71 4.05
N TYR A 31 3.61 12.47 4.54
CA TYR A 31 4.39 12.02 5.69
C TYR A 31 5.11 10.70 5.44
N SER A 32 6.20 10.48 6.16
CA SER A 32 6.91 9.21 6.29
C SER A 32 6.97 8.83 7.76
N ARG A 33 6.27 7.76 8.16
CA ARG A 33 6.25 7.27 9.55
C ARG A 33 6.02 8.39 10.59
N GLY A 34 5.07 9.28 10.31
CA GLY A 34 4.70 10.42 11.16
C GLY A 34 5.56 11.67 11.01
N ARG A 35 6.62 11.67 10.18
CA ARG A 35 7.42 12.86 9.88
C ARG A 35 6.96 13.48 8.57
N ASN A 36 6.66 14.78 8.57
CA ASN A 36 6.25 15.49 7.36
C ASN A 36 7.40 15.50 6.34
N ILE A 37 7.09 15.20 5.09
CA ILE A 37 8.01 15.31 3.96
C ILE A 37 7.82 16.70 3.37
N VAL A 38 8.60 17.68 3.83
CA VAL A 38 8.49 19.06 3.37
C VAL A 38 8.97 19.16 1.92
N ARG A 39 8.20 19.86 1.08
CA ARG A 39 8.57 20.13 -0.32
C ARG A 39 9.92 20.84 -0.41
N GLY A 40 10.78 20.37 -1.31
CA GLY A 40 12.14 20.88 -1.51
C GLY A 40 13.16 20.40 -0.47
N PHE A 41 12.70 19.66 0.54
CA PHE A 41 13.53 19.07 1.58
C PHE A 41 13.24 17.57 1.73
N GLU A 42 12.87 16.92 0.62
CA GLU A 42 12.54 15.50 0.63
C GLU A 42 13.80 14.67 0.90
N PRO A 43 13.76 13.70 1.83
CA PRO A 43 14.82 12.70 1.94
C PRO A 43 15.01 11.98 0.59
N THR A 44 16.24 11.55 0.30
CA THR A 44 16.61 10.94 -1.00
C THR A 44 15.66 9.82 -1.43
N VAL A 45 15.21 8.99 -0.48
CA VAL A 45 14.29 7.87 -0.74
C VAL A 45 12.91 8.32 -1.25
N TYR A 46 12.51 9.58 -0.98
CA TYR A 46 11.25 10.18 -1.44
C TYR A 46 11.45 11.17 -2.60
N ARG A 47 12.61 11.17 -3.26
CA ARG A 47 12.88 12.10 -4.36
C ARG A 47 11.79 12.02 -5.43
N GLY A 48 11.18 13.16 -5.76
CA GLY A 48 10.15 13.29 -6.78
C GLY A 48 8.71 13.06 -6.28
N ILE A 49 8.51 12.75 -5.00
CA ILE A 49 7.17 12.52 -4.44
C ILE A 49 6.26 13.74 -4.62
N TRP A 50 6.77 14.95 -4.42
CA TRP A 50 5.96 16.17 -4.62
C TRP A 50 5.65 16.44 -6.08
N SER A 51 6.55 16.12 -7.01
CA SER A 51 6.22 16.19 -8.45
C SER A 51 5.07 15.25 -8.81
N TRP A 52 5.04 14.05 -8.22
CA TRP A 52 3.93 13.12 -8.37
C TRP A 52 2.64 13.65 -7.72
N VAL A 53 2.71 14.16 -6.48
CA VAL A 53 1.56 14.77 -5.80
C VAL A 53 0.96 15.89 -6.64
N TYR A 54 1.78 16.79 -7.20
CA TYR A 54 1.27 17.87 -8.03
C TYR A 54 0.65 17.39 -9.34
N SER A 55 1.17 16.32 -9.94
CA SER A 55 0.57 15.71 -11.12
C SER A 55 -0.79 15.05 -10.86
N ARG A 56 -1.09 14.76 -9.59
CA ARG A 56 -2.34 14.12 -9.12
C ARG A 56 -3.15 15.03 -8.19
N TYR A 57 -2.87 16.33 -8.21
CA TYR A 57 -3.41 17.23 -7.18
C TYR A 57 -4.94 17.32 -7.27
N SER A 58 -5.49 17.35 -8.49
CA SER A 58 -6.94 17.35 -8.75
C SER A 58 -7.67 16.16 -8.12
N GLU A 59 -7.01 15.01 -8.04
CA GLU A 59 -7.53 13.79 -7.43
C GLU A 59 -7.35 13.84 -5.92
N LEU A 60 -6.16 14.23 -5.45
CA LEU A 60 -5.79 14.22 -4.03
C LEU A 60 -6.58 15.25 -3.20
N VAL A 61 -7.03 16.36 -3.78
CA VAL A 61 -7.93 17.30 -3.08
C VAL A 61 -9.34 16.76 -2.86
N ASN A 62 -9.72 15.65 -3.50
CA ASN A 62 -11.00 14.97 -3.26
C ASN A 62 -10.91 13.92 -2.14
N VAL A 63 -9.73 13.69 -1.57
CA VAL A 63 -9.57 12.80 -0.42
C VAL A 63 -10.31 13.42 0.78
N PRO A 64 -11.26 12.71 1.40
CA PRO A 64 -11.90 13.21 2.60
C PRO A 64 -10.87 13.55 3.69
N GLU A 65 -11.01 14.69 4.38
CA GLU A 65 -10.03 15.13 5.40
C GLU A 65 -9.91 14.17 6.61
N TYR A 66 -10.90 13.29 6.78
CA TYR A 66 -10.87 12.23 7.79
C TYR A 66 -10.23 10.93 7.29
N TYR A 67 -9.71 10.88 6.07
CA TYR A 67 -8.95 9.74 5.55
C TYR A 67 -7.45 10.01 5.57
N VAL A 68 -6.70 8.98 5.96
CA VAL A 68 -5.25 8.91 5.74
C VAL A 68 -5.01 7.81 4.72
N LEU A 69 -4.46 8.18 3.57
CA LEU A 69 -4.02 7.21 2.56
C LEU A 69 -2.61 6.74 2.93
N TYR A 70 -2.40 5.43 3.03
CA TYR A 70 -1.09 4.82 3.23
C TYR A 70 -0.64 4.14 1.95
N GLY A 71 0.58 4.44 1.50
CA GLY A 71 1.12 3.89 0.28
C GLY A 71 2.60 3.59 0.34
N GLU A 72 3.07 2.89 -0.69
CA GLU A 72 4.46 2.56 -0.93
C GLU A 72 4.98 3.40 -2.10
N TRP A 73 6.08 4.12 -1.87
CA TRP A 73 6.77 4.90 -2.89
C TRP A 73 7.88 4.06 -3.54
N LEU A 74 7.80 3.90 -4.86
CA LEU A 74 8.56 2.89 -5.61
C LEU A 74 9.51 3.50 -6.65
N ARG A 75 9.60 4.84 -6.74
CA ARG A 75 10.45 5.52 -7.71
C ARG A 75 11.94 5.31 -7.46
N VAL A 76 12.34 5.26 -6.19
CA VAL A 76 13.73 4.98 -5.83
C VAL A 76 13.82 3.48 -5.59
N ARG A 77 14.60 2.79 -6.43
CA ARG A 77 14.79 1.35 -6.33
C ARG A 77 15.36 0.98 -4.97
N HIS A 78 14.70 0.04 -4.30
CA HIS A 78 15.23 -0.66 -3.15
C HIS A 78 15.96 -1.93 -3.65
N THR A 79 15.38 -3.11 -3.45
CA THR A 79 15.98 -4.39 -3.85
C THR A 79 15.37 -4.88 -5.16
N VAL A 80 14.04 -4.84 -5.26
CA VAL A 80 13.29 -5.36 -6.41
C VAL A 80 13.32 -4.38 -7.60
N PRO A 81 13.71 -4.83 -8.82
CA PRO A 81 13.60 -4.03 -10.02
C PRO A 81 12.18 -4.10 -10.58
N TYR A 82 11.36 -3.10 -10.32
CA TYR A 82 10.04 -3.03 -10.94
C TYR A 82 10.09 -2.39 -12.34
N ASP A 83 9.78 -3.15 -13.38
CA ASP A 83 9.80 -2.74 -14.79
C ASP A 83 8.40 -2.63 -15.43
N MET A 84 7.34 -2.87 -14.64
CA MET A 84 5.94 -2.82 -15.07
C MET A 84 5.04 -2.07 -14.08
N LEU A 85 5.58 -1.10 -13.34
CA LEU A 85 4.76 -0.30 -12.43
C LEU A 85 3.73 0.53 -13.20
N PRO A 86 2.45 0.49 -12.81
CA PRO A 86 1.44 1.39 -13.36
C PRO A 86 1.60 2.82 -12.83
N ASP A 87 2.22 2.98 -11.65
CA ASP A 87 2.50 4.25 -11.00
C ASP A 87 3.67 4.11 -10.02
N TRP A 88 4.33 5.21 -9.68
CA TRP A 88 5.39 5.27 -8.66
C TRP A 88 4.86 5.20 -7.22
N ALA A 89 3.57 5.43 -7.03
CA ALA A 89 2.90 5.37 -5.74
C ALA A 89 1.76 4.35 -5.79
N VAL A 90 1.74 3.45 -4.81
CA VAL A 90 0.69 2.44 -4.66
C VAL A 90 0.08 2.53 -3.26
N ILE A 91 -1.21 2.79 -3.16
CA ILE A 91 -1.97 2.97 -1.92
C ILE A 91 -2.46 1.61 -1.41
N PHE A 92 -1.85 1.11 -0.34
CA PHE A 92 -2.16 -0.20 0.22
C PHE A 92 -3.27 -0.15 1.28
N ASP A 93 -3.41 0.94 2.03
CA ASP A 93 -4.42 1.05 3.08
C ASP A 93 -5.02 2.46 3.18
N VAL A 94 -6.21 2.55 3.76
CA VAL A 94 -6.89 3.80 4.09
C VAL A 94 -7.40 3.74 5.52
N LEU A 95 -7.01 4.70 6.36
CA LEU A 95 -7.49 4.83 7.73
C LEU A 95 -8.61 5.87 7.80
N ASP A 96 -9.77 5.51 8.35
CA ASP A 96 -10.82 6.46 8.71
C ASP A 96 -10.59 6.98 10.13
N LEU A 97 -10.24 8.26 10.24
CA LEU A 97 -9.98 8.94 11.51
C LEU A 97 -11.22 9.09 12.38
N ARG A 98 -12.44 9.04 11.82
CA ARG A 98 -13.69 9.12 12.60
C ARG A 98 -13.91 7.85 13.41
N SER A 99 -13.59 6.70 12.81
CA SER A 99 -13.73 5.39 13.47
C SER A 99 -12.44 4.88 14.08
N ASN A 100 -11.31 5.51 13.73
CA ASN A 100 -9.95 5.07 14.02
C ASN A 100 -9.70 3.62 13.58
N ARG A 101 -10.18 3.27 12.39
CA ARG A 101 -10.08 1.92 11.80
C ARG A 101 -9.70 2.02 10.34
N PHE A 102 -8.91 1.05 9.88
CA PHE A 102 -8.69 0.84 8.46
C PHE A 102 -9.99 0.42 7.78
N LEU A 103 -10.20 0.91 6.57
CA LEU A 103 -11.31 0.47 5.73
C LEU A 103 -11.13 -1.01 5.37
N ASP A 104 -12.23 -1.74 5.21
CA ASP A 104 -12.15 -3.08 4.65
C ASP A 104 -11.63 -3.05 3.20
N TYR A 105 -11.20 -4.20 2.69
CA TYR A 105 -10.61 -4.32 1.35
C TYR A 105 -11.51 -3.71 0.25
N SER A 106 -12.81 -3.98 0.28
CA SER A 106 -13.71 -3.57 -0.81
C SER A 106 -13.90 -2.06 -0.81
N LEU A 107 -14.06 -1.45 0.37
CA LEU A 107 -14.20 -0.02 0.50
C LEU A 107 -12.88 0.71 0.23
N LYS A 108 -11.74 0.19 0.72
CA LYS A 108 -10.41 0.70 0.38
C LYS A 108 -10.19 0.70 -1.14
N LYS A 109 -10.46 -0.43 -1.80
CA LYS A 109 -10.30 -0.58 -3.25
C LYS A 109 -11.14 0.44 -4.00
N ARG A 110 -12.42 0.60 -3.62
CA ARG A 110 -13.31 1.61 -4.20
C ARG A 110 -12.77 3.03 -4.03
N VAL A 111 -12.38 3.41 -2.81
CA VAL A 111 -11.84 4.75 -2.54
C VAL A 111 -10.60 5.03 -3.39
N VAL A 112 -9.67 4.09 -3.48
CA VAL A 112 -8.45 4.24 -4.26
C VAL A 112 -8.76 4.34 -5.77
N ASP A 113 -9.67 3.50 -6.27
CA ASP A 113 -10.09 3.50 -7.69
C ASP A 113 -10.85 4.78 -8.07
N ASP A 114 -11.76 5.26 -7.22
CA ASP A 114 -12.54 6.49 -7.44
C ASP A 114 -11.64 7.74 -7.48
N LEU A 115 -10.50 7.70 -6.79
CA LEU A 115 -9.45 8.73 -6.85
C LEU A 115 -8.49 8.55 -8.04
N GLY A 116 -8.66 7.52 -8.88
CA GLY A 116 -7.76 7.22 -9.99
C GLY A 116 -6.34 6.82 -9.55
N LEU A 117 -6.20 6.37 -8.31
CA LEU A 117 -4.93 5.92 -7.73
C LEU A 117 -4.79 4.40 -7.89
N THR A 118 -3.59 3.88 -7.62
CA THR A 118 -3.29 2.45 -7.76
C THR A 118 -3.30 1.75 -6.39
N SER A 119 -3.98 0.61 -6.28
CA SER A 119 -3.82 -0.34 -5.16
C SER A 119 -2.84 -1.47 -5.51
N PRO A 120 -2.27 -2.16 -4.50
CA PRO A 120 -1.48 -3.35 -4.75
C PRO A 120 -2.28 -4.42 -5.52
N PRO A 121 -1.59 -5.26 -6.30
CA PRO A 121 -2.19 -6.45 -6.91
C PRO A 121 -2.76 -7.38 -5.85
N LEU A 122 -4.02 -7.78 -6.00
CA LEU A 122 -4.61 -8.85 -5.21
C LEU A 122 -4.08 -10.19 -5.73
N VAL A 123 -3.39 -10.93 -4.87
CA VAL A 123 -2.84 -12.25 -5.16
C VAL A 123 -3.91 -13.32 -5.03
N CYS A 124 -4.64 -13.33 -3.91
CA CYS A 124 -5.74 -14.26 -3.68
C CYS A 124 -6.63 -13.82 -2.51
N VAL A 125 -7.78 -14.48 -2.39
CA VAL A 125 -8.70 -14.37 -1.24
C VAL A 125 -8.82 -15.75 -0.61
N LEU A 126 -8.67 -15.82 0.71
CA LEU A 126 -8.74 -17.07 1.46
C LEU A 126 -9.75 -16.93 2.61
N ASN A 127 -10.50 -17.99 2.86
CA ASN A 127 -11.16 -18.18 4.15
C ASN A 127 -10.22 -18.97 5.05
N VAL A 128 -9.89 -18.42 6.20
CA VAL A 128 -8.94 -19.02 7.13
C VAL A 128 -9.56 -19.09 8.52
N LYS A 129 -9.34 -20.23 9.18
CA LYS A 129 -9.65 -20.42 10.58
C LYS A 129 -8.36 -20.80 11.28
N CYS A 130 -7.79 -19.86 12.02
CA CYS A 130 -6.54 -20.00 12.74
C CYS A 130 -6.84 -19.93 14.24
N SER A 131 -6.70 -21.06 14.93
CA SER A 131 -6.86 -21.14 16.39
C SER A 131 -5.51 -21.15 17.11
N THR A 132 -4.42 -21.37 16.37
CA THR A 132 -3.06 -21.45 16.88
C THR A 132 -2.08 -20.66 16.02
N ARG A 133 -0.90 -20.37 16.56
CA ARG A 133 0.23 -19.81 15.81
C ARG A 133 0.62 -20.69 14.62
N ARG A 134 0.54 -22.01 14.78
CA ARG A 134 0.87 -22.99 13.75
C ARG A 134 -0.05 -22.88 12.53
N ASP A 135 -1.34 -22.64 12.76
CA ASP A 135 -2.31 -22.45 11.68
C ASP A 135 -1.95 -21.21 10.84
N VAL A 136 -1.53 -20.12 11.50
CA VAL A 136 -1.04 -18.91 10.82
C VAL A 136 0.21 -19.21 10.01
N ASP A 137 1.18 -19.92 10.58
CA ASP A 137 2.42 -20.29 9.89
C ASP A 137 2.16 -21.18 8.67
N ASP A 138 1.15 -22.06 8.73
CA ASP A 138 0.76 -22.92 7.62
C ASP A 138 0.10 -22.12 6.48
N VAL A 139 -0.73 -21.11 6.80
CA VAL A 139 -1.26 -20.15 5.81
C VAL A 139 -0.11 -19.37 5.17
N VAL A 140 0.82 -18.83 5.95
CA VAL A 140 1.97 -18.07 5.44
C VAL A 140 2.83 -18.94 4.51
N ARG A 141 3.12 -20.20 4.90
CA ARG A 141 3.86 -21.13 4.04
C ARG A 141 3.16 -21.44 2.72
N LYS A 142 1.83 -21.58 2.75
CA LYS A 142 1.03 -21.76 1.52
C LYS A 142 1.12 -20.52 0.62
N LEU A 143 1.02 -19.32 1.19
CA LEU A 143 1.14 -18.07 0.45
C LEU A 143 2.53 -17.86 -0.15
N ALA A 144 3.58 -18.19 0.61
CA ALA A 144 4.96 -18.11 0.12
C ALA A 144 5.13 -18.92 -1.17
N ARG A 145 4.64 -20.17 -1.21
CA ARG A 145 4.71 -21.01 -2.43
C ARG A 145 3.91 -20.45 -3.61
N LEU A 146 2.82 -19.73 -3.35
CA LEU A 146 2.00 -19.14 -4.41
C LEU A 146 2.69 -17.91 -5.04
N ALA A 147 3.38 -17.14 -4.21
CA ALA A 147 4.00 -15.86 -4.57
C ALA A 147 5.50 -15.95 -4.91
N GLU A 148 6.17 -17.07 -4.60
CA GLU A 148 7.61 -17.24 -4.81
C GLU A 148 8.03 -16.98 -6.26
N GLY A 149 8.99 -16.07 -6.43
CA GLY A 149 9.51 -15.68 -7.74
C GLY A 149 8.53 -14.88 -8.60
N LYS A 150 7.41 -14.41 -8.06
CA LYS A 150 6.37 -13.69 -8.81
C LYS A 150 6.20 -12.28 -8.30
N SER A 151 6.02 -11.36 -9.25
CA SER A 151 5.54 -10.00 -9.01
C SER A 151 4.68 -9.60 -10.18
N ALA A 152 3.58 -8.89 -9.91
CA ALA A 152 2.77 -8.30 -10.98
C ALA A 152 3.51 -7.13 -11.66
N PHE A 153 4.53 -6.57 -11.02
CA PHE A 153 5.22 -5.36 -11.47
C PHE A 153 6.70 -5.57 -11.84
N SER A 154 7.20 -6.81 -11.79
CA SER A 154 8.54 -7.20 -12.24
C SER A 154 8.48 -8.44 -13.14
N ARG A 155 9.10 -8.36 -14.33
CA ARG A 155 9.32 -9.54 -15.20
C ARG A 155 10.45 -10.43 -14.73
N ILE A 156 11.36 -9.90 -13.91
CA ILE A 156 12.51 -10.64 -13.41
C ILE A 156 12.05 -11.38 -12.15
N ALA A 157 11.88 -12.70 -12.29
CA ALA A 157 11.66 -13.59 -11.17
C ALA A 157 12.93 -13.62 -10.30
N HIS A 158 12.86 -13.07 -9.10
CA HIS A 158 13.86 -13.31 -8.08
C HIS A 158 13.31 -14.37 -7.13
N SER A 159 13.92 -15.55 -7.09
CA SER A 159 13.69 -16.45 -5.95
C SER A 159 14.23 -15.76 -4.70
N MET A 160 13.53 -15.95 -3.59
CA MET A 160 14.05 -15.57 -2.27
C MET A 160 15.14 -16.59 -1.88
N GLU A 161 16.32 -16.49 -2.47
CA GLU A 161 17.54 -17.16 -1.99
C GLU A 161 18.41 -16.19 -1.19
#